data_AF-A0A2M8A563-F1
#
_entry.id   AF-A0A2M8A563-F1
#
_cell.length_a   1.000
_cell.length_b   1.000
_cell.length_c   1.000
_cell.angle_alpha   90.00
_cell.angle_beta   90.00
_cell.angle_gamma   90.00
#
_symmetry.space_group_name_H-M   'P 1'
#
loop_
_entity.id
_entity.type
_entity.pdbx_description
1 polymer ?
#
loop_
_entity_poly.entity_id
_entity_poly.type
_entity_poly.pdbx_seq_one_letter_code
_entity_poly.pdbx_strand_id
1 'polypeptide(L)' 'MKYVFVDKSWEDYLYWQKTDRKILLKINDLLKDISRTPFVGIGKPEPLRFKYRGYWFRRIDHEHRLIYQV' A
#
# COMPACT_ATOMS: atom_id res chain seq x y z
N MET A 1 0.00 12.80 -9.33
CA MET A 1 0.80 12.14 -8.27
C MET A 1 1.74 11.15 -8.94
N LYS A 2 3.02 11.12 -8.58
CA LYS A 2 3.98 10.12 -9.09
C LYS A 2 4.06 8.98 -8.09
N TYR A 3 3.87 7.74 -8.54
CA TYR A 3 4.13 6.56 -7.72
C TYR A 3 5.55 6.08 -7.99
N VAL A 4 6.30 5.80 -6.92
CA VAL A 4 7.63 5.21 -6.98
C VAL A 4 7.57 3.89 -6.23
N PHE A 5 7.87 2.80 -6.94
CA PHE A 5 7.96 1.47 -6.36
C PHE A 5 9.43 1.12 -6.16
N VAL A 6 9.75 0.49 -5.03
CA VAL A 6 11.01 -0.26 -4.90
C VAL A 6 10.85 -1.61 -5.59
N ASP A 7 11.96 -2.21 -6.01
CA ASP A 7 11.96 -3.44 -6.82
C ASP A 7 11.07 -4.54 -6.22
N LYS A 8 11.22 -4.81 -4.92
CA LYS A 8 10.40 -5.80 -4.22
C LYS A 8 8.90 -5.49 -4.26
N SER A 9 8.51 -4.22 -4.09
CA SER A 9 7.10 -3.83 -4.14
C SER A 9 6.53 -3.90 -5.55
N TRP A 10 7.37 -3.69 -6.58
CA TRP A 10 6.98 -3.88 -7.96
C TRP A 10 6.77 -5.36 -8.30
N GLU A 11 7.67 -6.23 -7.84
CA GLU A 11 7.52 -7.68 -7.97
C GLU A 11 6.26 -8.20 -7.28
N ASP A 12 6.00 -7.77 -6.04
CA ASP A 12 4.77 -8.11 -5.30
C ASP A 12 3.52 -7.65 -6.08
N TYR A 13 3.56 -6.45 -6.66
CA TYR A 13 2.46 -5.93 -7.47
C TYR A 13 2.22 -6.79 -8.73
N LEU A 14 3.28 -7.17 -9.45
CA LEU A 14 3.19 -8.06 -10.62
C LEU A 14 2.73 -9.47 -10.25
N TYR A 15 3.14 -9.98 -9.08
CA TYR A 15 2.66 -11.26 -8.56
C TYR A 15 1.15 -11.24 -8.37
N TRP A 16 0.61 -10.21 -7.70
CA TRP A 16 -0.84 -10.11 -7.47
C TRP A 16 -1.64 -9.97 -8.78
N GLN A 17 -1.07 -9.38 -9.83
CA GLN A 17 -1.73 -9.35 -11.14
C GLN A 17 -1.98 -10.75 -11.73
N LYS A 18 -1.08 -11.69 -11.45
CA LYS A 18 -1.15 -13.06 -11.96
C LYS A 18 -1.92 -13.99 -11.02
N THR A 19 -1.80 -13.77 -9.71
CA THR A 19 -2.28 -14.71 -8.69
C THR A 19 -3.69 -14.38 -8.20
N ASP A 20 -3.97 -13.12 -7.83
CA ASP A 20 -5.29 -12.74 -7.30
C ASP A 20 -5.66 -11.30 -7.66
N ARG A 21 -6.60 -11.18 -8.61
CA ARG A 21 -7.12 -9.89 -9.09
C ARG A 21 -7.88 -9.12 -8.01
N LYS A 22 -8.46 -9.75 -6.99
CA LYS A 22 -9.17 -9.05 -5.91
C LYS A 22 -8.18 -8.27 -5.04
N ILE A 23 -7.06 -8.89 -4.71
CA ILE A 23 -5.97 -8.22 -3.97
C ILE A 23 -5.39 -7.08 -4.81
N LEU A 24 -5.17 -7.30 -6.12
CA LEU A 24 -4.72 -6.24 -7.03
C LEU A 24 -5.66 -5.03 -7.04
N LEU A 25 -6.98 -5.26 -7.18
CA LEU A 25 -7.98 -4.20 -7.16
C LEU A 25 -7.93 -3.43 -5.84
N LYS A 26 -7.79 -4.14 -4.71
CA LYS A 26 -7.67 -3.53 -3.39
C LYS A 26 -6.42 -2.65 -3.26
N ILE A 27 -5.28 -3.12 -3.77
CA ILE A 27 -4.03 -2.34 -3.82
C ILE A 27 -4.24 -1.06 -4.63
N ASN A 28 -4.85 -1.17 -5.82
CA ASN A 28 -5.11 -0.02 -6.68
C ASN A 28 -6.03 1.02 -6.02
N ASP A 29 -7.06 0.56 -5.29
CA ASP A 29 -7.94 1.46 -4.53
C ASP A 29 -7.19 2.16 -3.39
N LEU A 30 -6.33 1.44 -2.66
CA LEU A 30 -5.48 2.03 -1.63
C LEU A 30 -4.53 3.08 -2.22
N LEU A 31 -3.88 2.79 -3.36
CA LEU A 31 -2.98 3.75 -4.02
C LEU A 31 -3.71 5.04 -4.41
N LYS A 32 -4.92 4.92 -4.97
CA LYS A 32 -5.77 6.07 -5.30
C LYS A 32 -6.15 6.87 -4.05
N ASP A 33 -6.53 6.20 -2.97
CA ASP A 33 -6.91 6.87 -1.72
C ASP A 33 -5.72 7.56 -1.05
N ILE A 34 -4.56 6.90 -0.99
CA ILE A 34 -3.30 7.48 -0.50
C ILE A 34 -2.96 8.75 -1.29
N SER A 35 -3.20 8.76 -2.61
CA SER A 35 -2.90 9.93 -3.43
C SER A 35 -3.79 11.15 -3.13
N ARG A 36 -4.95 10.95 -2.49
CA ARG A 36 -5.89 12.02 -2.13
C ARG A 36 -5.76 12.41 -0.68
N THR A 37 -5.73 11.41 0.20
CA THR A 37 -5.70 11.57 1.65
C THR A 37 -4.67 10.61 2.24
N PRO A 38 -3.39 10.99 2.30
CA PRO A 38 -2.31 10.08 2.70
C PRO A 38 -2.47 9.46 4.09
N PHE A 39 -2.95 10.20 5.09
CA PHE A 39 -2.91 9.78 6.49
C PHE A 39 -4.27 9.39 7.09
N VAL A 40 -5.32 9.37 6.26
CA VAL A 40 -6.69 9.00 6.65
C VAL A 40 -7.37 8.22 5.52
N GLY A 41 -8.54 7.64 5.78
CA GLY A 41 -9.32 6.94 4.77
C GLY A 41 -9.23 5.41 4.87
N ILE A 42 -9.28 4.74 3.72
CA ILE A 42 -9.48 3.30 3.67
C ILE A 42 -8.22 2.51 4.05
N GLY A 43 -8.43 1.29 4.57
CA GLY A 43 -7.34 0.40 4.98
C GLY A 43 -6.73 0.75 6.34
N LYS A 44 -7.37 1.59 7.14
CA LYS A 44 -6.93 1.97 8.50
C LYS A 44 -5.45 2.39 8.53
N PRO A 45 -5.13 3.59 8.02
CA PRO A 45 -3.76 4.08 7.96
C PRO A 45 -3.16 4.17 9.36
N GLU A 46 -2.00 3.56 9.55
CA GLU A 46 -1.30 3.56 10.84
C GLU A 46 0.19 3.90 10.61
N PRO A 47 0.76 4.84 11.40
CA PRO A 47 2.17 5.20 11.29
C PRO A 47 3.06 4.10 11.87
N LEU A 48 4.14 3.76 11.17
CA LEU A 48 5.15 2.85 11.67
C LEU A 48 6.08 3.54 12.67
N ARG A 49 6.63 2.74 13.59
CA ARG A 49 7.48 3.19 14.70
C ARG A 49 8.94 2.80 14.49
N PHE A 50 9.81 3.34 15.36
CA PHE A 50 11.25 3.03 15.40
C PHE A 50 11.95 3.26 14.05
N LYS A 51 12.64 2.24 13.51
CA LYS A 51 13.39 2.30 12.26
C LYS A 51 12.57 2.68 11.02
N TYR A 52 11.25 2.58 11.10
CA TYR A 52 10.33 2.93 10.01
C TYR A 52 9.52 4.19 10.32
N ARG A 53 9.99 5.05 11.24
CA ARG A 53 9.36 6.35 11.48
C ARG A 53 9.29 7.14 10.17
N GLY A 54 8.11 7.68 9.87
CA GLY A 54 7.82 8.39 8.62
C GLY A 54 7.14 7.51 7.56
N TYR A 55 7.20 6.18 7.70
CA TYR A 55 6.40 5.27 6.90
C TYR A 55 5.03 5.02 7.52
N TRP A 56 4.10 4.66 6.66
CA TRP A 56 2.73 4.32 7.00
C TRP A 56 2.39 2.97 6.41
N PHE A 57 1.45 2.27 7.03
CA PHE A 57 0.84 1.11 6.41
C PHE A 57 -0.67 1.22 6.33
N ARG A 58 -1.24 0.55 5.35
CA ARG A 58 -2.68 0.27 5.22
C ARG A 58 -2.91 -1.22 5.03
N ARG A 59 -4.03 -1.70 5.54
CA ARG A 59 -4.49 -3.08 5.42
C ARG A 59 -5.04 -3.33 4.01
N ILE A 60 -4.47 -4.31 3.34
CA ILE A 60 -5.03 -4.87 2.11
C ILE A 60 -6.11 -5.87 2.51
N ASP A 61 -5.74 -6.82 3.37
CA ASP A 61 -6.62 -7.81 4.01
C ASP A 61 -6.17 -8.08 5.46
N HIS A 62 -6.47 -9.26 6.01
CA HIS A 62 -6.07 -9.63 7.36
C HIS A 62 -4.55 -9.82 7.50
N GLU A 63 -3.86 -10.27 6.46
CA GLU A 63 -2.46 -10.71 6.47
C GLU A 63 -1.53 -9.67 5.81
N HIS A 64 -1.95 -9.14 4.66
CA HIS A 64 -1.15 -8.28 3.80
C HIS A 64 -1.30 -6.79 4.15
N ARG A 65 -0.19 -6.06 4.04
CA ARG A 65 -0.11 -4.62 4.31
C ARG A 65 0.57 -3.91 3.16
N LEU A 66 0.03 -2.76 2.76
CA LEU A 66 0.67 -1.82 1.85
C LEU A 66 1.43 -0.81 2.70
N ILE A 67 2.75 -0.79 2.58
CA ILE A 67 3.64 0.16 3.27
C ILE A 67 4.04 1.26 2.28
N TYR A 68 3.98 2.52 2.71
CA TYR A 68 4.30 3.68 1.88
C TYR A 68 4.86 4.84 2.70
N GLN A 69 5.40 5.83 1.98
CA GLN A 69 5.82 7.13 2.50
C GLN A 69 5.39 8.19 1.49
N VAL A 70 5.06 9.40 1.97
CA VAL A 70 4.68 10.58 1.17
C VAL A 70 5.63 11.72 1.51
#